data_AF-A0A3R9FL01-F1
#
_entry.id   AF-A0A3R9FL01-F1
#
_cell.length_a   1.000
_cell.length_b   1.000
_cell.length_c   1.000
_cell.angle_alpha   90.00
_cell.angle_beta   90.00
_cell.angle_gamma   90.00
#
_symmetry.space_group_name_H-M   'P 1'
#
loop_
_entity.id
_entity.type
_entity.pdbx_description
1 polymer ?
#
loop_
_entity_poly.entity_id
_entity_poly.type
_entity_poly.pdbx_seq_one_letter_code
_entity_poly.pdbx_strand_id
1 'polypeptide(L)'
;MSNYIDPAIVKKQLRVLHNRDDDYIQLLTKAALKHIENFIDKPLDDVLINGEFPEDLAYAALLVITDMYENRAAQSEVNLYVNRAVENFMLPYRKMGV
;
A
#
# COMPACT_ATOMS: atom_id res chain seq x y z
N MET A 1 -12.19 -11.64 -1.78
CA MET A 1 -10.86 -11.00 -1.78
C MET A 1 -11.10 -9.54 -2.07
N SER A 2 -10.72 -8.63 -1.19
CA SER A 2 -11.11 -7.24 -1.32
C SER A 2 -10.32 -6.56 -2.43
N ASN A 3 -11.04 -6.06 -3.42
CA ASN A 3 -10.50 -5.24 -4.51
C ASN A 3 -10.50 -3.77 -4.05
N TYR A 4 -9.86 -3.45 -2.92
CA TYR A 4 -9.88 -2.07 -2.39
C TYR A 4 -9.14 -1.08 -3.30
N ILE A 5 -8.21 -1.57 -4.12
CA ILE A 5 -7.40 -0.74 -5.04
C ILE A 5 -7.48 -1.35 -6.44
N ASP A 6 -7.82 -0.52 -7.42
CA ASP A 6 -7.85 -0.90 -8.82
C ASP A 6 -6.41 -1.11 -9.36
N PRO A 7 -6.08 -2.29 -9.92
CA PRO A 7 -4.80 -2.56 -10.55
C PRO A 7 -4.41 -1.53 -11.63
N ALA A 8 -5.37 -0.91 -12.32
CA ALA A 8 -5.09 0.12 -13.31
C ALA A 8 -4.47 1.38 -12.68
N ILE A 9 -4.91 1.76 -11.48
CA ILE A 9 -4.35 2.88 -10.71
C ILE A 9 -2.92 2.53 -10.28
N VAL A 10 -2.69 1.29 -9.82
CA VAL A 10 -1.37 0.81 -9.42
C VAL A 10 -0.40 0.84 -10.60
N LYS A 11 -0.81 0.35 -11.78
CA LYS A 11 0.00 0.44 -13.01
C LYS A 11 0.34 1.87 -13.39
N LYS A 12 -0.62 2.79 -13.28
CA LYS A 12 -0.41 4.22 -13.53
C LYS A 12 0.62 4.81 -12.56
N GLN A 13 0.55 4.45 -11.28
CA GLN A 13 1.52 4.86 -10.26
C GLN A 13 2.93 4.36 -10.59
N LEU A 14 3.06 3.08 -10.96
CA LEU A 14 4.34 2.43 -11.31
C LEU A 14 4.84 2.79 -12.73
N ARG A 15 4.05 3.54 -13.51
CA ARG A 15 4.31 3.84 -14.94
C ARG A 15 4.50 2.58 -15.80
N VAL A 16 3.81 1.50 -15.43
CA VAL A 16 3.84 0.22 -16.16
C VAL A 16 2.78 0.24 -17.27
N LEU A 17 3.22 0.10 -18.52
CA LEU A 17 2.33 0.14 -19.70
C LEU A 17 1.94 -1.26 -20.22
N HIS A 18 2.60 -2.31 -19.73
CA HIS A 18 2.40 -3.69 -20.18
C HIS A 18 1.63 -4.52 -19.14
N ASN A 19 1.11 -5.67 -19.57
CA ASN A 19 0.34 -6.58 -18.71
C ASN A 19 1.15 -7.77 -18.16
N ARG A 20 2.46 -7.81 -18.41
CA ARG A 20 3.30 -8.94 -18.01
C ARG A 20 3.42 -9.10 -16.49
N ASP A 21 3.39 -7.98 -15.77
CA ASP A 21 3.65 -7.96 -14.33
C ASP A 21 2.35 -7.90 -13.53
N ASP A 22 1.19 -8.16 -14.14
CA ASP A 22 -0.13 -8.03 -13.49
C ASP A 22 -0.25 -8.93 -12.26
N ASP A 23 0.18 -10.18 -12.38
CA ASP A 23 0.17 -11.14 -11.28
C ASP A 23 1.09 -10.68 -10.13
N TYR A 24 2.23 -10.10 -10.48
CA TYR A 24 3.20 -9.60 -9.51
C TYR A 24 2.69 -8.33 -8.81
N ILE A 25 2.13 -7.39 -9.56
CA ILE A 25 1.48 -6.18 -9.04
C ILE A 25 0.33 -6.57 -8.10
N GLN A 26 -0.44 -7.61 -8.45
CA GLN A 26 -1.51 -8.10 -7.59
C GLN A 26 -0.96 -8.69 -6.29
N LEU A 27 0.17 -9.41 -6.33
CA LEU A 27 0.85 -9.91 -5.14
C LEU A 27 1.34 -8.77 -4.24
N LEU A 28 1.97 -7.74 -4.83
CA LEU A 28 2.45 -6.57 -4.09
C LEU A 28 1.29 -5.80 -3.45
N THR A 29 0.17 -5.67 -4.17
CA THR A 29 -1.04 -5.01 -3.65
C THR A 29 -1.56 -5.75 -2.40
N LYS A 30 -1.59 -7.10 -2.42
CA LYS A 30 -1.96 -7.90 -1.25
C LYS A 30 -1.01 -7.70 -0.08
N ALA A 31 0.30 -7.67 -0.35
CA ALA A 31 1.30 -7.45 0.69
C ALA A 31 1.18 -6.05 1.32
N ALA A 32 0.95 -5.02 0.52
CA ALA A 32 0.78 -3.65 0.98
C ALA A 32 -0.49 -3.48 1.84
N LEU A 33 -1.62 -4.02 1.40
CA LEU A 33 -2.87 -3.99 2.19
C LEU A 33 -2.71 -4.71 3.53
N LYS A 34 -2.05 -5.87 3.54
CA LYS A 34 -1.73 -6.60 4.77
C LYS A 34 -0.79 -5.79 5.69
N HIS A 35 0.19 -5.08 5.13
CA HIS A 35 1.04 -4.18 5.92
C HIS A 35 0.19 -3.09 6.58
N ILE A 36 -0.73 -2.46 5.85
CA ILE A 36 -1.60 -1.41 6.39
C ILE A 36 -2.45 -1.98 7.53
N GLU A 37 -3.11 -3.13 7.32
CA GLU A 37 -3.92 -3.82 8.32
C GLU A 37 -3.15 -4.07 9.62
N ASN A 38 -1.92 -4.58 9.50
CA ASN A 38 -1.04 -4.81 10.64
C ASN A 38 -0.60 -3.51 11.33
N PHE A 39 -0.41 -2.42 10.57
CA PHE A 39 0.02 -1.15 11.12
C PHE A 39 -1.11 -0.47 11.92
N ILE A 40 -2.34 -0.50 11.39
CA ILE A 40 -3.50 0.11 12.04
C ILE A 40 -4.05 -0.76 13.18
N ASP A 41 -3.67 -2.04 13.23
CA ASP A 41 -4.11 -3.06 14.19
C ASP A 41 -5.64 -3.27 14.19
N LYS A 42 -6.22 -3.26 12.99
CA LYS A 42 -7.66 -3.42 12.74
C LYS A 42 -7.87 -4.03 11.36
N PRO A 43 -8.94 -4.81 11.14
CA PRO A 43 -9.29 -5.27 9.80
C PRO A 43 -9.62 -4.08 8.90
N LEU A 44 -9.29 -4.19 7.61
CA LEU A 44 -9.51 -3.10 6.65
C LEU A 44 -11.00 -2.76 6.45
N ASP A 45 -11.89 -3.70 6.76
CA ASP A 45 -13.34 -3.47 6.72
C ASP A 45 -13.81 -2.47 7.79
N ASP A 46 -13.12 -2.38 8.93
CA ASP A 46 -13.49 -1.47 10.04
C ASP A 46 -13.13 -0.01 9.74
N VAL A 47 -12.27 0.24 8.74
CA VAL A 47 -11.84 1.59 8.35
C VAL A 47 -12.56 2.12 7.12
N LEU A 48 -13.50 1.35 6.54
CA LEU A 48 -14.30 1.80 5.42
C LEU A 48 -15.17 3.00 5.81
N ILE A 49 -15.09 4.08 5.04
CA ILE A 49 -15.93 5.27 5.22
C ILE A 49 -17.02 5.18 4.16
N ASN A 50 -18.28 5.07 4.57
CA ASN A 50 -19.43 4.86 3.67
C ASN A 50 -19.30 3.62 2.76
N GLY A 51 -18.57 2.59 3.21
CA GLY A 51 -18.32 1.38 2.42
C GLY A 51 -17.19 1.52 1.39
N GLU A 52 -16.51 2.67 1.34
CA GLU A 52 -15.37 2.92 0.47
C GLU A 52 -14.05 2.92 1.25
N PHE A 53 -12.98 2.50 0.57
CA PHE A 53 -11.64 2.49 1.15
C PHE A 53 -11.12 3.94 1.23
N PRO A 54 -10.66 4.42 2.41
CA PRO A 54 -10.21 5.79 2.56
C PRO A 54 -9.09 6.14 1.56
N GLU A 55 -9.21 7.32 0.92
CA GLU A 55 -8.22 7.77 -0.06
C GLU A 55 -6.80 7.84 0.54
N ASP A 56 -6.68 8.27 1.80
CA ASP A 56 -5.40 8.33 2.53
C ASP A 56 -4.72 6.96 2.58
N LEU A 57 -5.47 5.91 2.94
CA LEU A 57 -4.96 4.54 3.01
C LEU A 57 -4.68 3.98 1.62
N ALA A 58 -5.46 4.36 0.62
CA ALA A 58 -5.20 4.01 -0.78
C ALA A 58 -3.85 4.59 -1.24
N TYR A 59 -3.57 5.88 -0.95
CA TYR A 59 -2.28 6.49 -1.26
C TYR A 59 -1.12 5.89 -0.46
N ALA A 60 -1.32 5.58 0.83
CA ALA A 60 -0.32 4.87 1.63
C ALA A 60 0.04 3.53 0.99
N ALA A 61 -0.95 2.75 0.55
CA ALA A 61 -0.73 1.49 -0.14
C ALA A 61 0.05 1.67 -1.45
N LEU A 62 -0.30 2.67 -2.26
CA LEU A 62 0.39 2.97 -3.52
C LEU A 62 1.88 3.28 -3.30
N LEU A 63 2.21 4.03 -2.24
CA LEU A 63 3.60 4.33 -1.89
C LEU A 63 4.36 3.08 -1.44
N VAL A 64 3.74 2.22 -0.62
CA VAL A 64 4.34 0.94 -0.20
C VAL A 64 4.54 -0.01 -1.38
N ILE A 65 3.57 -0.09 -2.30
CA ILE A 65 3.69 -0.88 -3.53
C ILE A 65 4.84 -0.38 -4.39
N THR A 66 4.96 0.95 -4.56
CA THR A 66 6.05 1.56 -5.33
C THR A 66 7.41 1.19 -4.73
N ASP A 67 7.55 1.30 -3.40
CA ASP A 67 8.78 0.95 -2.71
C ASP A 67 9.16 -0.52 -2.91
N MET A 68 8.22 -1.45 -2.73
CA MET A 68 8.47 -2.89 -2.94
C MET A 68 8.78 -3.24 -4.41
N TYR A 69 8.17 -2.53 -5.37
CA TYR A 69 8.35 -2.80 -6.79
C TYR A 69 9.72 -2.32 -7.29
N GLU A 70 10.19 -1.15 -6.84
CA GLU A 70 11.47 -0.56 -7.22
C GLU A 70 12.63 -1.17 -6.41
N ASN A 71 12.45 -1.36 -5.10
CA ASN A 71 13.48 -1.81 -4.17
C ASN A 71 13.33 -3.31 -3.84
N ARG A 72 13.77 -4.16 -4.77
CA ARG A 72 13.55 -5.63 -4.69
C ARG A 72 14.59 -6.40 -3.87
N ALA A 73 15.69 -5.75 -3.48
CA ALA A 73 16.76 -6.36 -2.71
C ALA A 73 16.70 -5.92 -1.26
N ALA A 74 17.00 -6.84 -0.33
CA ALA A 74 17.10 -6.51 1.09
C ALA A 74 18.25 -5.55 1.41
N GLN A 75 19.27 -5.52 0.54
CA GLN A 75 20.40 -4.60 0.63
C GLN A 75 20.54 -3.91 -0.72
N SER A 76 20.64 -2.58 -0.69
CA SER A 76 20.92 -1.74 -1.85
C SER A 76 22.29 -1.09 -1.68
N GLU A 77 22.95 -0.79 -2.80
CA GLU A 77 24.23 -0.06 -2.78
C GLU A 77 24.06 1.39 -2.30
N VAL A 78 22.85 1.94 -2.44
CA VAL A 78 22.46 3.27 -2.00
C VAL A 78 21.60 3.21 -0.73
N ASN A 79 21.73 4.21 0.13
CA ASN A 79 20.86 4.32 1.31
C ASN A 79 19.44 4.71 0.89
N LEU A 80 18.46 3.95 1.38
CA LEU A 80 17.04 4.26 1.24
C LEU A 80 16.56 5.08 2.43
N TYR A 81 15.75 6.10 2.17
CA TYR A 81 15.17 6.96 3.20
C TYR A 81 13.68 6.69 3.34
N VAL A 82 13.22 6.61 4.59
CA VAL A 82 11.81 6.36 4.89
C VAL A 82 10.95 7.53 4.42
N ASN A 83 9.93 7.23 3.61
CA ASN A 83 8.93 8.21 3.23
C ASN A 83 7.90 8.39 4.36
N ARG A 84 8.01 9.49 5.11
CA ARG A 84 7.11 9.83 6.23
C ARG A 84 5.65 9.97 5.83
N ALA A 85 5.34 10.23 4.55
CA ALA A 85 3.96 10.34 4.10
C ALA A 85 3.18 9.05 4.36
N VAL A 86 3.82 7.89 4.17
CA VAL A 86 3.20 6.57 4.41
C VAL A 86 2.69 6.47 5.84
N GLU A 87 3.55 6.77 6.82
CA GLU A 87 3.19 6.74 8.23
C GLU A 87 2.12 7.80 8.55
N ASN A 88 2.29 9.03 8.07
CA ASN A 88 1.34 10.12 8.32
C ASN A 88 -0.09 9.82 7.84
N PHE A 89 -0.23 9.14 6.70
CA PHE A 89 -1.54 8.72 6.18
C PHE A 89 -2.17 7.60 7.02
N MET A 90 -1.36 6.70 7.59
CA MET A 90 -1.87 5.56 8.37
C MET A 90 -2.11 5.88 9.85
N LEU A 91 -1.39 6.84 10.43
CA LEU A 91 -1.45 7.17 11.86
C LEU A 91 -2.86 7.47 12.40
N PRO A 92 -3.73 8.24 11.70
CA PRO A 92 -5.08 8.53 12.19
C PRO A 92 -5.97 7.29 12.38
N TYR A 93 -5.68 6.22 11.64
CA TYR A 93 -6.47 4.99 11.64
C TYR A 93 -5.97 3.98 12.68
N ARG A 94 -4.77 4.19 13.22
CA ARG A 94 -4.13 3.28 14.16
C ARG A 94 -4.89 3.22 15.48
N LYS A 95 -5.17 2.01 15.95
CA LYS A 95 -5.69 1.79 17.30
C LYS A 95 -4.61 2.19 18.31
N MET A 96 -4.76 3.36 18.92
CA MET A 96 -3.95 3.73 20.09
C MET A 96 -4.57 3.04 21.30
N GLY A 97 -3.91 1.98 21.78
CA GLY A 97 -4.23 1.41 23.08
C GLY A 97 -4.09 2.48 24.16
N VAL A 98 -5.13 2.65 24.97
CA VAL A 98 -5.08 3.44 26.21
C VAL A 98 -4.53 2.58 27.32
#